data_AF-A0A2R6DH95-F1
#
_entry.id   AF-A0A2R6DH95-F1
#
_cell.length_a   1.000
_cell.length_b   1.000
_cell.length_c   1.000
_cell.angle_alpha   90.00
_cell.angle_beta   90.00
_cell.angle_gamma   90.00
#
_symmetry.space_group_name_H-M   'P 1'
#
loop_
_entity.id
_entity.type
_entity.pdbx_description
1 polymer ?
#
loop_
_entity_poly.entity_id
_entity_poly.type
_entity_poly.pdbx_seq_one_letter_code
_entity_poly.pdbx_strand_id
1 'polypeptide(L)' 'VTIMEYFRDRTDADPELFEPYAHLDVTPDDVHMSKSEHKHAVFVLGNALAKAMSNDEFSNAGRVGKRMEELAEDAERKL' A
#
# COMPACT_ATOMS: atom_id res chain seq x y z
N VAL A 1 3.60 14.78 -2.55
CA VAL A 1 4.49 13.76 -1.93
C VAL A 1 4.25 13.56 -0.43
N THR A 2 3.69 14.55 0.29
CA THR A 2 3.42 14.46 1.75
C THR A 2 2.70 13.19 2.21
N ILE A 3 1.70 12.70 1.46
CA ILE A 3 1.00 11.46 1.82
C ILE A 3 1.94 10.24 1.72
N MET A 4 2.81 10.20 0.71
CA MET A 4 3.81 9.13 0.57
C MET A 4 4.80 9.16 1.75
N GLU A 5 5.30 10.34 2.12
CA GLU A 5 6.20 10.51 3.27
C GLU A 5 5.57 10.01 4.56
N TYR A 6 4.31 10.39 4.81
CA TYR A 6 3.54 9.87 5.95
C TYR A 6 3.47 8.34 6.01
N PHE A 7 3.28 7.67 4.87
CA PHE A 7 3.26 6.20 4.83
C PHE A 7 4.65 5.59 4.97
N ARG A 8 5.71 6.22 4.43
CA ARG A 8 7.10 5.75 4.56
C ARG A 8 7.62 5.83 5.99
N ASP A 9 7.19 6.82 6.75
CA ASP A 9 7.66 7.04 8.13
C ASP A 9 7.05 6.04 9.14
N ARG A 10 6.09 5.21 8.70
CA ARG A 10 5.49 4.18 9.56
C ARG A 10 6.46 3.01 9.76
N THR A 11 6.57 2.52 10.99
CA THR A 11 7.48 1.42 11.37
C THR A 11 7.17 0.10 10.64
N ASP A 12 5.93 -0.08 10.21
CA ASP A 12 5.41 -1.25 9.49
C ASP A 12 5.39 -1.10 7.96
N ALA A 13 5.93 0.01 7.43
CA ALA A 13 5.90 0.27 6.00
C ALA A 13 6.85 -0.64 5.21
N ASP A 14 6.35 -1.18 4.10
CA ASP A 14 7.19 -1.85 3.10
C ASP A 14 8.10 -0.81 2.42
N PRO A 15 9.45 -0.94 2.54
CA PRO A 15 10.38 0.02 1.95
C PRO A 15 10.27 0.09 0.42
N GLU A 16 9.82 -0.99 -0.23
CA GLU A 16 9.70 -1.07 -1.69
C GLU A 16 8.37 -0.48 -2.22
N LEU A 17 7.44 -0.13 -1.34
CA LEU A 17 6.08 0.28 -1.69
C LEU A 17 6.03 1.41 -2.72
N PHE A 18 6.94 2.37 -2.60
CA PHE A 18 7.00 3.57 -3.44
C PHE A 18 8.22 3.59 -4.39
N GLU A 19 8.96 2.49 -4.52
CA GLU A 19 10.06 2.36 -5.50
C GLU A 19 9.61 2.68 -6.94
N PRO A 20 8.42 2.26 -7.42
CA PRO A 20 7.97 2.63 -8.76
C PRO A 20 7.88 4.15 -8.98
N TYR A 21 7.56 4.93 -7.94
CA TYR A 21 7.55 6.39 -8.02
C TYR A 21 8.98 6.95 -8.03
N ALA A 22 9.88 6.41 -7.19
CA ALA A 22 11.27 6.82 -7.15
C ALA A 22 11.99 6.65 -8.50
N HIS A 23 11.69 5.57 -9.22
CA HIS A 23 12.24 5.31 -10.56
C HIS A 23 11.81 6.31 -11.64
N LEU A 24 10.75 7.08 -11.42
CA LEU A 24 10.32 8.08 -12.40
C LEU A 24 11.20 9.32 -12.42
N ASP A 25 11.93 9.59 -11.32
CA ASP A 25 12.74 10.80 -11.14
C ASP A 25 11.92 12.09 -11.42
N VAL A 26 10.66 12.11 -10.95
CA VAL A 26 9.75 13.27 -11.05
C VAL A 26 9.28 13.67 -9.65
N THR A 27 9.64 14.89 -9.25
CA THR A 27 9.27 15.51 -7.98
C THR A 27 8.32 16.69 -8.21
N PRO A 28 7.58 17.15 -7.17
CA PRO A 28 6.75 18.34 -7.29
C PRO A 28 7.52 19.62 -7.64
N ASP A 29 8.82 19.67 -7.35
CA ASP A 29 9.68 20.81 -7.63
C ASP A 29 10.13 20.89 -9.10
N ASP A 30 9.92 19.82 -9.87
CA ASP A 30 10.24 19.74 -11.30
C ASP A 30 9.21 20.49 -12.16
N VAL A 31 9.08 21.79 -11.95
CA VAL A 31 8.13 22.69 -12.62
C VAL A 31 8.34 22.78 -14.13
N HIS A 32 9.51 22.34 -14.61
CA HIS A 32 9.86 22.31 -16.04
C HIS A 32 9.43 21.02 -16.75
N MET A 33 9.06 19.98 -16.00
CA MET A 33 8.57 18.71 -16.56
C MET A 33 7.17 18.85 -17.14
N SER A 34 6.83 17.98 -18.08
CA SER A 34 5.53 18.00 -18.76
C SER A 34 4.39 17.65 -17.81
N LYS A 35 3.20 18.15 -18.12
CA LYS A 35 1.97 17.78 -17.39
C LYS A 35 1.71 16.27 -17.45
N SER A 36 2.10 15.60 -18.52
CA SER A 36 1.96 14.13 -18.66
C SER A 36 2.84 13.38 -17.68
N GLU A 37 4.08 13.84 -17.47
CA GLU A 37 5.02 13.23 -16.52
C GLU A 37 4.51 13.39 -15.09
N HIS A 38 4.09 14.60 -14.71
CA HIS A 38 3.45 14.86 -13.43
C HIS A 38 2.19 14.02 -13.20
N LYS A 39 1.35 13.86 -14.24
CA LYS A 39 0.16 12.99 -14.16
C LYS A 39 0.53 11.53 -13.96
N HIS A 40 1.55 11.03 -14.67
CA HIS A 40 2.03 9.67 -14.51
C HIS A 40 2.58 9.43 -13.10
N ALA A 41 3.36 10.39 -12.59
CA ALA A 41 3.88 10.38 -11.23
C ALA A 41 2.76 10.30 -10.17
N VAL A 42 1.71 11.14 -10.30
CA VAL A 42 0.54 11.09 -9.42
C VAL A 42 -0.20 9.75 -9.52
N PHE A 43 -0.35 9.20 -10.72
CA PHE A 43 -1.00 7.90 -10.93
C PHE A 43 -0.23 6.76 -10.23
N VAL A 44 1.09 6.72 -10.38
CA VAL A 44 1.94 5.70 -9.75
C VAL A 44 1.90 5.83 -8.22
N LEU A 45 1.95 7.05 -7.67
CA LEU A 45 1.77 7.29 -6.23
C LEU A 45 0.40 6.80 -5.72
N GLY A 46 -0.67 7.09 -6.45
CA GLY A 46 -2.02 6.64 -6.10
C GLY A 46 -2.15 5.11 -6.08
N ASN A 47 -1.52 4.43 -7.05
CA ASN A 47 -1.51 2.97 -7.11
C ASN A 47 -0.75 2.34 -5.94
N ALA A 48 0.42 2.88 -5.59
CA ALA A 48 1.18 2.44 -4.43
C ALA A 48 0.38 2.63 -3.13
N LEU A 49 -0.28 3.78 -2.97
CA LEU A 49 -1.13 4.07 -1.81
C LEU A 49 -2.30 3.08 -1.70
N ALA A 50 -2.99 2.78 -2.81
CA ALA A 50 -4.08 1.81 -2.82
C ALA A 50 -3.60 0.41 -2.39
N LYS A 51 -2.42 -0.02 -2.84
CA LYS A 51 -1.80 -1.29 -2.44
C LYS A 51 -1.44 -1.32 -0.95
N ALA A 52 -0.94 -0.20 -0.42
CA ALA A 52 -0.65 -0.06 1.00
C ALA A 52 -1.91 -0.26 1.85
N MET A 53 -3.01 0.37 1.45
CA MET A 53 -4.29 0.30 2.15
C MET A 53 -4.92 -1.10 2.04
N SER A 54 -4.88 -1.74 0.87
CA SER A 54 -5.43 -3.08 0.72
C SER A 54 -4.71 -4.10 1.59
N ASN A 55 -3.37 -4.03 1.67
CA ASN A 55 -2.60 -4.95 2.49
C ASN A 55 -2.89 -4.78 3.99
N ASP A 56 -3.17 -3.55 4.44
CA ASP A 56 -3.55 -3.27 5.83
C ASP A 56 -4.99 -3.73 6.15
N GLU A 57 -5.92 -3.62 5.20
CA GLU A 57 -7.31 -4.08 5.37
C GLU A 57 -7.41 -5.61 5.56
N PHE A 58 -6.51 -6.38 4.93
CA PHE A 58 -6.36 -7.82 5.19
C PHE A 58 -5.63 -8.16 6.50
N SER A 59 -4.94 -7.20 7.14
CA SER A 59 -4.03 -7.45 8.28
C SER A 59 -4.77 -7.66 9.61
N ASN A 60 -5.92 -7.00 9.79
CA ASN A 60 -6.72 -7.07 11.03
C ASN A 60 -8.05 -7.81 10.82
N ALA A 61 -8.92 -7.32 9.95
CA ALA A 61 -10.23 -7.95 9.72
C ALA A 61 -10.08 -9.31 9.01
N GLY A 62 -9.21 -9.39 8.00
CA GLY A 62 -8.92 -10.65 7.29
C GLY A 62 -8.33 -11.74 8.20
N ARG A 63 -7.45 -11.35 9.15
CA ARG A 63 -6.90 -12.30 10.14
C ARG A 63 -7.96 -12.81 11.12
N VAL A 64 -8.91 -11.98 11.53
CA VAL A 64 -10.02 -12.43 12.39
C VAL A 64 -10.89 -13.43 11.64
N GLY A 65 -11.26 -13.14 10.39
CA GLY A 65 -12.02 -14.07 9.55
C GLY A 65 -11.33 -15.42 9.40
N LYS A 66 -10.04 -15.43 9.05
CA LYS A 66 -9.24 -16.66 8.93
C LYS A 66 -9.20 -17.46 10.24
N ARG A 67 -9.05 -16.81 11.39
CA ARG A 67 -9.07 -17.49 12.69
C ARG A 67 -10.43 -18.07 13.04
N MET A 68 -11.52 -17.41 12.64
CA MET A 68 -12.87 -17.94 12.83
C MET A 68 -13.12 -19.16 11.94
N GLU A 69 -12.62 -19.16 10.71
CA GLU A 69 -12.63 -20.31 9.82
C GLU A 69 -11.84 -21.49 10.40
N GLU A 70 -10.58 -21.25 10.82
CA GLU A 70 -9.74 -22.26 11.48
C GLU A 70 -10.41 -22.85 12.74
N LEU A 71 -11.07 -22.01 13.55
CA LEU A 71 -11.79 -22.45 14.74
C LEU A 71 -13.01 -23.34 14.40
N ALA A 72 -13.74 -23.00 13.34
CA ALA A 72 -14.88 -23.79 12.90
C ALA A 72 -14.43 -25.17 12.39
N GLU A 73 -13.37 -25.23 11.57
CA GLU A 73 -12.78 -26.50 11.13
C GLU A 73 -12.30 -27.38 12.30
N ASP A 74 -11.68 -26.76 13.31
CA ASP A 74 -11.20 -27.47 14.51
C ASP A 74 -12.34 -28.04 15.34
N ALA A 75 -13.50 -27.36 15.36
CA ALA A 75 -14.69 -27.84 16.02
C ALA A 75 -15.33 -29.02 15.25
N GLU A 76 -15.37 -28.95 13.92
CA GLU A 76 -15.86 -30.04 13.06
C GLU A 76 -14.99 -31.30 13.17
N ARG A 77 -13.67 -31.17 13.27
CA ARG A 77 -12.74 -32.31 13.45
C ARG A 77 -12.88 -33.03 14.79
N LYS A 78 -13.51 -32.41 15.79
CA LYS A 78 -13.69 -32.96 17.15
C LYS A 78 -15.06 -33.61 17.34
N LEU A 79 -15.93 -33.57 16.34
CA LEU A 79 -17.19 -34.33 16.25
C LEU A 79 -16.94 -35.71 15.61
#